data_AF-A0A7S2QYG1-F1
#
_entry.id   AF-A0A7S2QYG1-F1
#
_cell.length_a   1.000
_cell.length_b   1.000
_cell.length_c   1.000
_cell.angle_alpha   90.00
_cell.angle_beta   90.00
_cell.angle_gamma   90.00
#
_symmetry.space_group_name_H-M   'P 1'
#
loop_
_entity.id
_entity.type
_entity.pdbx_description
1 polymer ?
#
loop_
_entity_poly.entity_id
_entity_poly.type
_entity_poly.pdbx_seq_one_letter_code
_entity_poly.pdbx_strand_id
1 'polypeptide(L)'
;LEEWRVKLETTENKNEHDQDIFNRMLRAHEGVSVETVGDANEIQVKSMGEGLKLKVGLLSMRLFASGHAYFVQKLHERTPTYEPLAVHTTFQFSQARGKRQRLRESMLWKADS
;
A
#
# COMPACT_ATOMS: atom_id res chain seq x y z
N LEU A 1 -3.12 -13.43 13.07
CA LEU A 1 -2.64 -12.03 13.19
C LEU A 1 -1.40 -11.93 14.08
N GLU A 2 -1.24 -12.78 15.11
CA GLU A 2 -0.06 -12.74 15.99
C GLU A 2 1.26 -13.14 15.30
N GLU A 3 1.24 -14.15 14.43
CA GLU A 3 2.47 -14.74 13.87
C GLU A 3 3.30 -13.75 13.01
N TRP A 4 2.64 -12.85 12.28
CA TRP A 4 3.35 -11.83 11.49
C TRP A 4 3.98 -10.76 12.39
N ARG A 5 3.34 -10.41 13.52
CA ARG A 5 3.86 -9.44 14.48
C ARG A 5 5.06 -10.02 15.19
N VAL A 6 4.96 -11.28 15.60
CA VAL A 6 6.08 -12.01 16.19
C VAL A 6 7.24 -12.07 15.21
N LYS A 7 7.03 -12.44 13.94
CA LYS A 7 8.10 -12.46 12.91
C LYS A 7 8.73 -11.09 12.65
N LEU A 8 7.96 -10.02 12.79
CA LEU A 8 8.44 -8.64 12.66
C LEU A 8 9.22 -8.18 13.89
N GLU A 9 8.82 -8.60 15.09
CA GLU A 9 9.53 -8.31 16.34
C GLU A 9 10.80 -9.15 16.49
N THR A 10 10.84 -10.35 15.91
CA THR A 10 11.98 -11.27 15.99
C THR A 10 12.93 -11.19 14.80
N THR A 11 12.70 -10.32 13.80
CA THR A 11 13.64 -10.21 12.68
C THR A 11 14.95 -9.53 13.13
N GLU A 12 16.07 -10.21 12.92
CA GLU A 12 17.40 -9.67 13.21
C GLU A 12 17.91 -8.74 12.10
N ASN A 13 17.31 -8.82 10.92
CA ASN A 13 17.73 -8.03 9.77
C ASN A 13 17.07 -6.66 9.81
N LYS A 14 17.84 -5.64 10.19
CA LYS A 14 17.41 -4.24 10.28
C LYS A 14 16.87 -3.64 8.97
N ASN A 15 17.12 -4.29 7.84
CA ASN A 15 16.66 -3.85 6.52
C ASN A 15 15.44 -4.64 6.02
N GLU A 16 14.98 -5.65 6.77
CA GLU A 16 13.78 -6.38 6.41
C GLU A 16 12.56 -5.58 6.88
N HIS A 17 11.69 -5.23 5.93
CA HIS A 17 10.49 -4.46 6.21
C HIS A 17 9.26 -5.36 6.34
N ASP A 18 8.20 -4.78 6.89
CA ASP A 18 6.88 -5.38 7.00
C ASP A 18 6.39 -5.99 5.67
N GLN A 19 6.64 -5.29 4.55
CA GLN A 19 6.28 -5.79 3.23
C GLN A 19 7.07 -7.04 2.82
N ASP A 20 8.36 -7.12 3.15
CA ASP A 20 9.22 -8.26 2.79
C ASP A 20 8.85 -9.50 3.59
N ILE A 21 8.65 -9.34 4.90
CA ILE A 21 8.19 -10.41 5.81
C ILE A 21 6.83 -10.93 5.36
N PHE A 22 5.90 -10.03 5.05
CA PHE A 22 4.56 -10.41 4.61
C PHE A 22 4.60 -11.13 3.25
N ASN A 23 5.38 -10.64 2.29
CA ASN A 23 5.55 -11.29 0.99
C ASN A 23 6.18 -12.68 1.12
N ARG A 24 7.16 -12.84 2.01
CA ARG A 24 7.81 -14.12 2.30
C ARG A 24 6.81 -15.11 2.90
N MET A 25 6.02 -14.67 3.88
CA MET A 25 4.93 -15.48 4.44
C MET A 25 3.91 -15.87 3.37
N LEU A 26 3.47 -14.91 2.55
CA LEU A 26 2.50 -15.16 1.48
C LEU A 26 3.02 -16.19 0.46
N ARG A 27 4.31 -16.17 0.14
CA ARG A 27 4.95 -17.14 -0.79
C ARG A 27 5.20 -18.51 -0.15
N ALA A 28 5.40 -18.56 1.17
CA ALA A 28 5.67 -19.79 1.90
C ALA A 28 4.39 -20.62 2.17
N HIS A 29 3.23 -19.98 2.16
CA HIS A 29 1.96 -20.72 2.23
C HIS A 29 1.56 -21.22 0.84
N GLU A 30 1.67 -22.52 0.63
CA GLU A 30 1.01 -23.19 -0.50
C GLU A 30 -0.52 -23.08 -0.34
N GLY A 31 -1.22 -22.81 -1.46
CA GLY A 31 -2.70 -22.78 -1.46
C GLY A 31 -3.36 -21.42 -1.27
N VAL A 32 -2.74 -20.32 -1.75
CA VAL A 32 -3.45 -19.03 -1.84
C VAL A 32 -4.52 -19.12 -2.92
N SER A 33 -5.79 -19.28 -2.51
CA SER A 33 -6.94 -19.09 -3.40
C SER A 33 -7.44 -17.64 -3.27
N VAL A 34 -7.71 -17.03 -4.42
CA VAL A 34 -8.30 -15.69 -4.50
C VAL A 34 -9.77 -15.87 -4.84
N GLU A 35 -10.65 -15.52 -3.91
CA GLU A 35 -12.08 -15.47 -4.15
C GLU A 35 -12.51 -14.00 -4.21
N THR A 36 -13.04 -13.59 -5.36
CA THR A 36 -13.68 -12.28 -5.50
C THR A 36 -15.07 -12.39 -4.89
N VAL A 37 -15.28 -11.72 -3.76
CA VAL A 37 -16.59 -11.67 -3.10
C VAL A 37 -17.18 -10.29 -3.33
N GLY A 38 -18.14 -10.19 -4.26
CA GLY A 38 -18.93 -8.97 -4.49
C GLY A 38 -18.75 -8.31 -5.86
N ASP A 39 -19.34 -7.11 -6.01
CA ASP A 39 -19.31 -6.30 -7.25
C ASP A 39 -17.94 -5.62 -7.48
N ALA A 40 -17.71 -5.03 -8.65
CA ALA A 40 -16.41 -4.54 -9.15
C ALA A 40 -15.60 -3.57 -8.23
N ASN A 41 -16.18 -3.08 -7.12
CA ASN A 41 -15.52 -2.27 -6.10
C ASN A 41 -15.26 -3.02 -4.78
N GLU A 42 -15.49 -4.33 -4.73
CA GLU A 42 -15.63 -5.08 -3.49
C GLU A 42 -14.47 -6.05 -3.23
N ILE A 43 -14.42 -6.42 -1.95
CA ILE A 43 -13.29 -6.92 -1.19
C ILE A 43 -12.89 -8.32 -1.69
N GLN A 44 -11.69 -8.44 -2.28
CA GLN A 44 -11.07 -9.72 -2.58
C GLN A 44 -10.70 -10.42 -1.28
N VAL A 45 -11.25 -11.62 -1.06
CA VAL A 45 -10.87 -12.44 0.08
C VAL A 45 -9.82 -13.44 -0.38
N LYS A 46 -8.59 -13.29 0.10
CA LYS A 46 -7.55 -14.30 -0.08
C LYS A 46 -7.58 -15.24 1.11
N SER A 47 -7.83 -16.53 0.86
CA SER A 47 -7.66 -17.56 1.88
C SER A 47 -6.23 -18.11 1.78
N MET A 48 -5.53 -18.17 2.90
CA MET A 48 -4.13 -18.57 3.00
C MET A 48 -4.00 -19.70 4.02
N GLY A 49 -3.98 -20.95 3.55
CA GLY A 49 -3.97 -22.13 4.40
C GLY A 49 -5.24 -22.32 5.24
N GLU A 50 -5.21 -23.26 6.18
CA GLU A 50 -6.33 -23.53 7.08
C GLU A 50 -6.51 -22.36 8.07
N GLY A 51 -7.50 -21.49 7.79
CA GLY A 51 -8.04 -20.53 8.76
C GLY A 51 -7.69 -19.06 8.56
N LEU A 52 -6.74 -18.69 7.69
CA LEU A 52 -6.42 -17.27 7.44
C LEU A 52 -7.21 -16.73 6.25
N LYS A 53 -8.23 -15.89 6.52
CA LYS A 53 -8.97 -15.15 5.48
C LYS A 53 -8.56 -13.68 5.50
N LEU A 54 -7.85 -13.23 4.47
CA LEU A 54 -7.45 -11.84 4.25
C LEU A 54 -8.49 -11.14 3.37
N LYS A 55 -9.09 -10.06 3.86
CA LYS A 55 -9.99 -9.18 3.09
C LYS A 55 -9.21 -8.02 2.49
N VAL A 56 -9.26 -7.86 1.17
CA VAL A 56 -8.52 -6.84 0.40
C VAL A 56 -9.50 -6.00 -0.42
N GLY A 57 -9.71 -4.74 -0.06
CA GLY A 57 -10.50 -3.80 -0.87
C GLY A 57 -9.67 -3.11 -1.95
N LEU A 58 -10.33 -2.71 -3.06
CA LEU A 58 -9.73 -1.83 -4.06
C LEU A 58 -10.00 -0.37 -3.68
N LEU A 59 -8.93 0.43 -3.61
CA LEU A 59 -9.04 1.87 -3.38
C LEU A 59 -9.06 2.62 -4.72
N SER A 60 -9.99 3.55 -4.87
CA SER A 60 -10.06 4.39 -6.07
C SER A 60 -8.81 5.26 -6.19
N MET A 61 -8.09 5.10 -7.30
CA MET A 61 -6.87 5.86 -7.60
C MET A 61 -7.11 7.37 -7.75
N ARG A 62 -8.36 7.80 -7.97
CA ARG A 62 -8.73 9.23 -8.00
C ARG A 62 -8.70 9.86 -6.61
N LEU A 63 -9.08 9.10 -5.58
CA LEU A 63 -9.13 9.56 -4.19
C LEU A 63 -7.82 9.25 -3.44
N PHE A 64 -7.20 8.11 -3.73
CA PHE A 64 -5.94 7.65 -3.12
C PHE A 64 -4.89 7.56 -4.23
N ALA A 65 -4.37 8.72 -4.64
CA ALA A 65 -3.47 8.79 -5.77
C ALA A 65 -2.08 8.24 -5.43
N SER A 66 -1.55 7.38 -6.30
CA SER A 66 -0.14 7.03 -6.22
C SER A 66 0.73 8.22 -6.62
N GLY A 67 1.99 8.26 -6.17
CA GLY A 67 2.93 9.28 -6.58
C GLY A 67 3.12 9.37 -8.10
N HIS A 68 3.01 8.25 -8.83
CA HIS A 68 3.04 8.29 -10.29
C HIS A 68 1.78 8.95 -10.87
N ALA A 69 0.60 8.57 -10.38
CA ALA A 69 -0.68 9.15 -10.83
C ALA A 69 -0.76 10.65 -10.53
N TYR A 70 -0.23 11.08 -9.38
CA TYR A 70 -0.24 12.48 -8.97
C TYR A 70 0.84 13.31 -9.67
N PHE A 71 2.12 12.92 -9.59
CA PHE A 71 3.23 13.76 -10.07
C PHE A 71 3.53 13.62 -11.56
N VAL A 72 3.35 12.43 -12.13
CA VAL A 72 3.70 12.16 -13.54
C VAL A 72 2.46 12.31 -14.42
N GLN A 73 1.38 11.62 -14.07
CA GLN A 73 0.16 11.65 -14.88
C GLN A 73 -0.69 12.89 -14.61
N LYS A 74 -0.48 13.57 -13.48
CA LYS A 74 -1.24 14.77 -13.07
C LYS A 74 -2.75 14.53 -13.13
N LEU A 75 -3.17 13.37 -12.62
CA LEU A 75 -4.56 12.90 -12.78
C LEU A 75 -5.57 13.87 -12.16
N HIS A 76 -5.20 14.54 -11.07
CA HIS A 76 -6.00 15.56 -10.41
C HIS A 76 -6.22 16.81 -11.30
N GLU A 77 -5.26 17.18 -12.14
CA GLU A 77 -5.41 18.29 -13.10
C GLU A 77 -6.29 17.89 -14.29
N ARG A 78 -6.21 16.62 -14.72
CA ARG A 78 -6.99 16.10 -15.87
C ARG A 78 -8.43 15.75 -15.52
N THR A 79 -8.70 15.42 -14.27
CA THR A 79 -10.04 15.08 -13.75
C THR A 79 -10.38 16.00 -12.57
N PRO A 80 -10.63 17.29 -12.82
CA PRO A 80 -10.75 18.30 -11.77
C PRO A 80 -11.98 18.12 -10.86
N THR A 81 -12.88 17.21 -11.20
CA THR A 81 -14.06 16.87 -10.38
C THR A 81 -13.68 16.25 -9.03
N TYR A 82 -12.45 15.72 -8.88
CA TYR A 82 -12.03 15.04 -7.65
C TYR A 82 -10.66 15.53 -7.18
N GLU A 83 -10.61 16.05 -5.96
CA GLU A 83 -9.36 16.29 -5.25
C GLU A 83 -8.93 15.00 -4.52
N PRO A 84 -7.68 14.53 -4.69
CA PRO A 84 -7.20 13.36 -3.97
C PRO A 84 -7.22 13.58 -2.46
N LEU A 85 -7.83 12.67 -1.72
CA LEU A 85 -7.81 12.67 -0.25
C LEU A 85 -6.40 12.38 0.30
N ALA A 86 -5.67 11.51 -0.39
CA ALA A 86 -4.32 11.15 -0.03
C ALA A 86 -3.45 10.90 -1.26
N VAL A 87 -2.17 11.28 -1.16
CA VAL A 87 -1.14 10.94 -2.13
C VAL A 87 -0.11 10.07 -1.46
N HIS A 88 0.06 8.84 -1.94
CA HIS A 88 1.01 7.89 -1.37
C HIS A 88 2.18 7.66 -2.33
N THR A 89 3.41 7.75 -1.82
CA THR A 89 4.60 7.40 -2.60
C THR A 89 5.07 6.01 -2.20
N THR A 90 5.42 5.17 -3.17
CA THR A 90 6.05 3.87 -2.91
C THR A 90 7.21 4.03 -1.93
N PHE A 91 7.43 3.10 -1.01
CA PHE A 91 8.62 3.14 -0.16
C PHE A 91 9.89 2.88 -1.00
N GLN A 92 10.99 3.61 -0.73
CA GLN A 92 12.32 3.28 -1.25
C GLN A 92 13.35 3.55 -0.16
N PHE A 93 14.11 2.52 0.20
CA PHE A 93 15.05 2.49 1.31
C PHE A 93 16.05 3.67 1.32
N SER A 94 16.57 4.08 0.16
CA SER A 94 17.58 5.15 0.05
C SER A 94 17.04 6.50 -0.47
N GLN A 95 15.75 6.61 -0.80
CA GLN A 95 15.21 7.74 -1.57
C GLN A 95 14.04 8.46 -0.88
N ALA A 96 13.87 8.26 0.44
CA ALA A 96 12.81 8.92 1.21
C ALA A 96 12.92 10.46 1.15
N ARG A 97 14.14 11.01 1.15
CA ARG A 97 14.38 12.47 1.11
C ARG A 97 13.84 13.12 -0.17
N GLY A 98 14.10 12.50 -1.33
CA GLY A 98 13.61 13.01 -2.62
C GLY A 98 12.09 12.98 -2.73
N LYS A 99 11.45 11.96 -2.14
CA LYS A 99 9.98 11.85 -2.10
C LYS A 99 9.33 12.90 -1.20
N ARG A 100 9.92 13.15 -0.03
CA ARG A 100 9.49 14.23 0.88
C ARG A 100 9.61 15.60 0.21
N GLN A 101 10.73 15.86 -0.49
CA GLN A 101 10.93 17.10 -1.22
C GLN A 101 9.86 17.28 -2.31
N ARG A 102 9.55 16.23 -3.08
CA ARG A 102 8.49 16.27 -4.11
C ARG A 102 7.10 16.55 -3.54
N LEU A 103 6.77 15.95 -2.38
CA LEU A 103 5.52 16.24 -1.66
C LEU A 103 5.48 17.69 -1.16
N ARG A 104 6.61 18.22 -0.67
CA ARG A 104 6.73 19.62 -0.23
C ARG A 104 6.55 20.60 -1.40
N GLU A 105 7.21 20.36 -2.53
CA GLU A 105 7.07 21.17 -3.74
C GLU A 105 5.62 21.21 -4.26
N SER A 106 4.85 20.15 -3.98
CA SER A 106 3.43 20.06 -4.34
C SER A 106 2.48 20.54 -3.24
N MET A 107 3.00 21.12 -2.15
CA MET A 107 2.23 21.62 -1.00
C MET A 107 1.34 20.56 -0.33
N LEU A 108 1.69 19.28 -0.47
CA LEU A 108 0.95 18.14 0.10
C LEU A 108 1.37 17.81 1.53
N TRP A 109 2.12 18.69 2.18
CA TRP A 109 2.58 18.53 3.56
C TRP A 109 1.74 19.41 4.47
N LYS A 110 0.88 18.78 5.29
CA LYS A 110 0.15 19.45 6.39
C LYS A 110 0.90 19.42 7.73
N ALA A 111 2.12 18.90 7.78
CA ALA A 111 2.82 18.58 9.04
C ALA A 111 4.00 19.53 9.36
N ASP A 112 3.94 20.78 8.89
CA ASP A 112 4.80 21.90 9.36
C ASP A 112 3.91 23.05 9.91
N SER A 113 2.81 22.71 10.59
CA SER A 113 2.03 23.62 11.45
C SER A 113 1.99 23.12 12.87
#